data_AF-A0A0W8FK87-F1
#
_entry.id   AF-A0A0W8FK87-F1
#
_cell.length_a   1.000
_cell.length_b   1.000
_cell.length_c   1.000
_cell.angle_alpha   90.00
_cell.angle_beta   90.00
_cell.angle_gamma   90.00
#
_symmetry.space_group_name_H-M   'P 1'
#
loop_
_entity.id
_entity.type
_entity.pdbx_description
1 polymer ?
#
loop_
_entity_poly.entity_id
_entity_poly.type
_entity_poly.pdbx_seq_one_letter_code
_entity_poly.pdbx_strand_id
1 'polypeptide(L)'
;MARDADEQTLCALIDPEERVKIVVSPIGAQGFVLGRGNQQISPAVVRRAGVGSVIVVATPQKLAGTPALYVDSGDPELDGEFGDSIAVVSGYRIAQRKRLLHPGSGSHLER
;
A
#
# COMPACT_ATOMS: atom_id res chain seq x y z
N MET A 1 17.57 10.11 -8.57
CA MET A 1 16.31 9.65 -9.23
C MET A 1 16.67 8.51 -10.16
N ALA A 2 15.96 7.38 -10.08
CA ALA A 2 16.15 6.24 -10.98
C ALA A 2 14.93 6.11 -11.91
N ARG A 3 15.15 5.73 -13.16
CA ARG A 3 14.10 5.48 -14.15
C ARG A 3 14.02 3.96 -14.33
N ASP A 4 12.81 3.41 -14.18
CA ASP A 4 12.58 1.96 -14.22
C ASP A 4 13.38 1.20 -13.14
N ALA A 5 13.26 1.66 -11.89
CA ALA A 5 13.94 1.04 -10.76
C ALA A 5 13.28 -0.31 -10.43
N ASP A 6 14.07 -1.37 -10.54
CA ASP A 6 13.72 -2.68 -10.02
C ASP A 6 13.89 -2.74 -8.49
N GLU A 7 13.56 -3.88 -7.90
CA GLU A 7 13.69 -4.11 -6.46
C GLU A 7 15.12 -3.85 -5.95
N GLN A 8 16.15 -4.36 -6.65
CA GLN A 8 17.54 -4.21 -6.21
C GLN A 8 17.96 -2.74 -6.19
N THR A 9 17.58 -2.00 -7.23
CA THR A 9 17.83 -0.57 -7.34
C THR A 9 17.14 0.20 -6.21
N LEU A 10 15.87 -0.12 -5.94
CA LEU A 10 15.13 0.53 -4.85
C LEU A 10 15.74 0.22 -3.48
N CYS A 11 16.08 -1.03 -3.21
CA CYS A 11 16.74 -1.43 -1.97
C CYS A 11 18.06 -0.67 -1.77
N ALA A 12 18.92 -0.61 -2.80
CA ALA A 12 20.19 0.12 -2.71
C ALA A 12 20.00 1.63 -2.49
N LEU A 13 18.95 2.22 -3.05
CA LEU A 13 18.65 3.64 -2.90
C LEU A 13 18.11 4.00 -1.52
N ILE A 14 17.33 3.11 -0.90
CA ILE A 14 16.70 3.37 0.41
C ILE A 14 17.56 2.94 1.60
N ASP A 15 18.51 2.03 1.39
CA ASP A 15 19.35 1.50 2.47
C ASP A 15 20.13 2.57 3.26
N PRO A 16 20.81 3.56 2.62
CA PRO A 16 21.54 4.59 3.35
C PRO A 16 20.62 5.63 4.02
N GLU A 17 19.32 5.62 3.73
CA GLU A 17 18.39 6.64 4.22
C GLU A 17 17.87 6.31 5.62
N GLU A 18 17.92 7.29 6.52
CA GLU A 18 17.38 7.13 7.89
C GLU A 18 15.85 7.02 7.87
N ARG A 19 15.18 7.70 6.93
CA ARG A 19 13.71 7.76 6.84
C ARG A 19 13.23 7.57 5.41
N VAL A 20 12.42 6.55 5.21
CA VAL A 20 11.85 6.20 3.90
C VAL A 20 10.33 6.35 3.97
N LYS A 21 9.73 6.93 2.93
CA LYS A 21 8.28 7.04 2.77
C LYS A 21 7.87 6.48 1.42
N ILE A 22 6.80 5.69 1.43
CA ILE A 22 6.24 5.07 0.24
C ILE A 22 4.93 5.78 -0.06
N VAL A 23 4.89 6.57 -1.14
CA VAL A 23 3.68 7.28 -1.56
C VAL A 23 3.10 6.59 -2.78
N VAL A 24 1.91 6.01 -2.63
CA VAL A 24 1.26 5.21 -3.67
C VAL A 24 -0.19 5.64 -3.87
N SER A 25 -0.71 5.41 -5.07
CA SER A 25 -2.14 5.55 -5.34
C SER A 25 -2.77 4.19 -5.58
N PRO A 26 -4.02 3.95 -5.15
CA PRO A 26 -4.70 2.69 -5.40
C PRO A 26 -4.74 2.36 -6.90
N ILE A 27 -4.55 1.10 -7.27
CA ILE A 27 -4.51 0.66 -8.66
C ILE A 27 -5.93 0.36 -9.16
N GLY A 28 -6.29 0.95 -10.30
CA GLY A 28 -7.58 0.73 -10.98
C GLY A 28 -8.82 1.05 -10.14
N ALA A 29 -9.95 0.48 -10.53
CA ALA A 29 -11.21 0.51 -9.77
C ALA A 29 -11.24 -0.54 -8.63
N GLN A 30 -10.25 -1.43 -8.60
CA GLN A 30 -10.18 -2.57 -7.68
C GLN A 30 -9.67 -2.17 -6.29
N GLY A 31 -8.86 -1.11 -6.19
CA GLY A 31 -8.44 -0.56 -4.90
C GLY A 31 -7.20 -1.19 -4.27
N PHE A 32 -6.36 -1.89 -5.06
CA PHE A 32 -5.09 -2.43 -4.55
C PHE A 32 -4.10 -1.30 -4.23
N VAL A 33 -3.60 -1.26 -3.00
CA VAL A 33 -2.53 -0.36 -2.54
C VAL A 33 -1.17 -0.99 -2.80
N LEU A 34 -1.03 -2.26 -2.46
CA LEU A 34 0.04 -3.17 -2.90
C LEU A 34 -0.67 -4.39 -3.50
N GLY A 35 -0.18 -4.93 -4.61
CA GLY A 35 -0.84 -6.04 -5.29
C GLY A 35 0.14 -7.10 -5.78
N ARG A 36 -0.36 -8.29 -6.07
CA ARG A 36 0.42 -9.42 -6.58
C ARG A 36 0.79 -9.23 -8.06
N GLY A 37 2.07 -9.43 -8.41
CA GLY A 37 2.54 -9.38 -9.81
C GLY A 37 3.92 -8.74 -9.95
N ASN A 38 4.10 -7.89 -10.96
CA ASN A 38 5.32 -7.09 -11.15
C ASN A 38 5.39 -5.96 -10.10
N GLN A 39 5.61 -6.35 -8.84
CA GLN A 39 5.70 -5.46 -7.71
C GLN A 39 6.96 -4.62 -7.82
N GLN A 40 6.82 -3.40 -8.36
CA GLN A 40 7.89 -2.41 -8.28
C GLN A 40 8.23 -2.06 -6.82
N ILE A 41 7.29 -2.25 -5.89
CA ILE A 41 7.52 -2.10 -4.44
C ILE A 41 7.40 -3.49 -3.81
N SER A 42 8.55 -4.12 -3.60
CA SER A 42 8.62 -5.48 -3.03
C SER A 42 8.39 -5.49 -1.51
N PRO A 43 8.12 -6.66 -0.89
CA PRO A 43 8.04 -6.80 0.56
C PRO A 43 9.28 -6.28 1.29
N ALA A 44 10.48 -6.47 0.72
CA ALA A 44 11.73 -6.00 1.32
C ALA A 44 11.76 -4.47 1.43
N VAL A 45 11.31 -3.76 0.39
CA VAL A 45 11.21 -2.30 0.39
C VAL A 45 10.21 -1.81 1.44
N VAL A 46 9.04 -2.45 1.52
CA VAL A 46 8.01 -2.09 2.52
C VAL A 46 8.52 -2.34 3.94
N ARG A 47 9.19 -3.47 4.20
CA ARG A 47 9.77 -3.79 5.51
C ARG A 47 10.85 -2.78 5.92
N ARG A 48 11.73 -2.39 5.00
CA ARG A 48 12.78 -1.39 5.26
C ARG A 48 12.20 -0.02 5.59
N ALA A 49 11.07 0.35 4.98
CA ALA A 49 10.36 1.61 5.26
C ALA A 49 9.43 1.52 6.48
N GLY A 50 8.92 0.33 6.78
CA GLY A 50 7.85 0.06 7.74
C GLY A 50 6.45 0.31 7.16
N VAL A 51 5.46 -0.52 7.53
CA VAL A 51 4.07 -0.40 7.07
C VAL A 51 3.45 0.98 7.38
N GLY A 52 3.83 1.59 8.50
CA GLY A 52 3.39 2.95 8.89
C GLY A 52 3.98 4.08 8.04
N SER A 53 4.91 3.77 7.13
CA SER A 53 5.48 4.70 6.16
C SER A 53 4.81 4.64 4.79
N VAL A 54 3.81 3.78 4.62
CA VAL A 54 2.97 3.72 3.42
C VAL A 54 1.89 4.79 3.50
N ILE A 55 1.92 5.72 2.55
CA ILE A 55 0.98 6.83 2.41
C ILE A 55 0.18 6.59 1.13
N VAL A 56 -1.12 6.44 1.29
CA VAL A 56 -2.04 6.26 0.16
C VAL A 56 -2.62 7.60 -0.25
N VAL A 57 -2.58 7.91 -1.55
CA VAL A 57 -3.15 9.12 -2.13
C VAL A 57 -4.15 8.76 -3.23
N ALA A 58 -5.34 9.37 -3.23
CA ALA A 58 -6.34 9.14 -4.27
C ALA A 58 -7.29 10.34 -4.38
N THR A 59 -7.84 10.59 -5.57
CA THR A 59 -8.88 11.63 -5.71
C THR A 59 -10.16 11.20 -4.99
N PRO A 60 -11.00 12.15 -4.50
CA PRO A 60 -12.27 11.82 -3.87
C PRO A 60 -13.18 10.99 -4.80
N GLN A 61 -13.14 11.27 -6.10
CA GLN A 61 -13.88 10.54 -7.13
C GLN A 61 -13.45 9.06 -7.20
N LYS A 62 -12.12 8.79 -7.13
CA LYS A 62 -11.60 7.42 -7.11
C LYS A 62 -12.01 6.68 -5.84
N LEU A 63 -12.01 7.38 -4.70
CA LEU A 63 -12.47 6.80 -3.43
C LEU A 63 -13.98 6.57 -3.35
N ALA A 64 -14.79 7.32 -4.08
CA ALA A 64 -16.23 7.11 -4.12
C ALA A 64 -16.58 5.76 -4.78
N GLY A 65 -15.83 5.36 -5.82
CA GLY A 65 -15.99 4.06 -6.49
C GLY A 65 -15.26 2.88 -5.84
N THR A 66 -14.46 3.13 -4.79
CA THR A 66 -13.62 2.12 -4.15
C THR A 66 -13.96 2.05 -2.65
N PRO A 67 -14.92 1.19 -2.26
CA PRO A 67 -15.41 1.12 -0.87
C PRO A 67 -14.36 0.55 0.09
N ALA A 68 -13.53 -0.38 -0.37
CA ALA A 68 -12.43 -0.97 0.38
C ALA A 68 -11.15 -0.96 -0.46
N LEU A 69 -10.01 -0.97 0.23
CA LEU A 69 -8.69 -1.10 -0.35
C LEU A 69 -8.15 -2.50 -0.07
N TYR A 70 -7.22 -2.95 -0.90
CA TYR A 70 -6.60 -4.26 -0.78
C TYR A 70 -5.09 -4.12 -0.65
N VAL A 71 -4.48 -4.93 0.19
CA VAL A 71 -3.04 -5.13 0.22
C VAL A 71 -2.78 -6.61 -0.02
N ASP A 72 -1.89 -6.89 -0.97
CA ASP A 72 -1.37 -8.22 -1.24
C ASP A 72 0.08 -8.02 -1.68
N SER A 73 1.00 -8.09 -0.72
CA SER A 73 2.43 -8.02 -0.99
C SER A 73 2.99 -9.37 -1.43
N GLY A 74 2.21 -10.45 -1.41
CA GLY A 74 2.72 -11.82 -1.61
C GLY A 74 3.54 -12.35 -0.43
N ASP A 75 3.58 -11.61 0.68
CA ASP A 75 4.18 -12.01 1.96
C ASP A 75 3.07 -11.89 3.04
N PRO A 76 2.41 -13.00 3.41
CA PRO A 76 1.29 -12.96 4.35
C PRO A 76 1.64 -12.41 5.73
N GLU A 77 2.89 -12.52 6.16
CA GLU A 77 3.35 -11.96 7.43
C GLU A 77 3.38 -10.43 7.33
N LEU A 78 3.91 -9.89 6.22
CA LEU A 78 3.90 -8.45 5.96
C LEU A 78 2.48 -7.92 5.78
N ASP A 79 1.63 -8.63 5.04
CA ASP A 79 0.23 -8.25 4.86
C ASP A 79 -0.50 -8.18 6.21
N GLY A 80 -0.20 -9.10 7.14
CA GLY A 80 -0.72 -9.12 8.50
C GLY A 80 -0.24 -7.98 9.41
N GLU A 81 0.87 -7.32 9.07
CA GLU A 81 1.34 -6.12 9.79
C GLU A 81 0.50 -4.88 9.46
N PHE A 82 -0.21 -4.88 8.33
CA PHE A 82 -1.17 -3.82 8.04
C PHE A 82 -2.41 -3.97 8.92
N GLY A 83 -2.89 -2.87 9.48
CA GLY A 83 -4.17 -2.86 10.21
C GLY A 83 -5.39 -2.99 9.29
N ASP A 84 -6.59 -3.11 9.89
CA ASP A 84 -7.86 -3.26 9.17
C ASP A 84 -8.31 -2.02 8.39
N SER A 85 -7.59 -0.91 8.49
CA SER A 85 -7.88 0.33 7.77
C SER A 85 -6.64 1.18 7.57
N ILE A 86 -6.66 1.98 6.51
CA ILE A 86 -5.59 2.92 6.17
C ILE A 86 -6.17 4.31 5.87
N ALA A 87 -5.40 5.35 6.20
CA ALA A 87 -5.74 6.72 5.84
C ALA A 87 -5.33 6.99 4.39
N VAL A 88 -6.28 7.50 3.61
CA VAL A 88 -6.05 7.93 2.23
C VAL A 88 -6.15 9.43 2.15
N VAL A 89 -5.07 10.09 1.73
CA VAL A 89 -5.08 11.53 1.48
C VAL A 89 -5.86 11.78 0.19
N SER A 90 -6.94 12.56 0.28
CA SER A 90 -7.85 12.83 -0.83
C SER A 90 -8.02 14.30 -1.19
N GLY A 91 -7.30 15.19 -0.52
CA GLY A 91 -7.26 16.60 -0.83
C GLY A 91 -6.33 17.34 0.11
N TYR A 92 -6.22 18.66 -0.06
CA TYR A 92 -5.42 19.48 0.84
C TYR A 92 -6.00 19.43 2.26
N ARG A 93 -5.23 18.87 3.20
CA ARG A 93 -5.65 18.63 4.60
C ARG A 93 -6.89 17.74 4.75
N ILE A 94 -7.20 16.94 3.73
CA ILE A 94 -8.33 16.01 3.74
C ILE A 94 -7.79 14.58 3.63
N ALA A 95 -8.15 13.74 4.59
CA ALA A 95 -7.90 12.32 4.55
C ALA A 95 -9.18 11.54 4.89
N GLN A 96 -9.36 10.40 4.24
CA GLN A 96 -10.46 9.47 4.49
C GLN A 96 -9.91 8.13 4.97
N ARG A 97 -10.46 7.59 6.06
CA ARG A 97 -10.19 6.21 6.47
C ARG A 97 -10.91 5.27 5.52
N LYS A 98 -10.19 4.30 4.97
CA LYS A 98 -10.75 3.22 4.15
C LYS A 98 -10.41 1.88 4.80
N ARG A 99 -11.36 0.95 4.77
CA ARG A 99 -11.12 -0.43 5.18
C ARG A 99 -10.04 -1.02 4.28
N LEU A 100 -9.09 -1.73 4.88
CA LEU A 100 -8.01 -2.41 4.20
C LEU A 100 -8.23 -3.92 4.34
N LEU A 101 -8.13 -4.63 3.22
CA LEU A 101 -8.39 -6.06 3.11
C LEU A 101 -7.11 -6.78 2.75
N HIS A 102 -6.86 -7.91 3.41
CA HIS A 102 -5.66 -8.72 3.23
C HIS A 102 -6.04 -10.10 2.68
N PRO A 103 -5.14 -10.78 1.95
CA PRO A 103 -5.35 -12.16 1.54
C PRO A 103 -5.55 -13.05 2.78
N GLY A 104 -6.75 -13.62 2.91
CA GLY A 104 -7.12 -14.49 4.04
C GLY A 104 -8.08 -13.88 5.06
N SER A 105 -8.35 -12.57 5.02
CA SER A 105 -9.36 -11.91 5.89
C SER A 105 -10.82 -12.25 5.51
N GLY A 106 -11.03 -13.17 4.58
CA GLY A 106 -12.32 -13.55 4.00
C GLY A 106 -13.03 -14.73 4.67
N SER A 107 -12.85 -14.97 5.97
CA SER A 107 -13.50 -16.10 6.68
C SER A 107 -14.26 -15.72 7.96
N HIS A 108 -14.65 -14.46 8.15
CA HIS A 108 -15.47 -14.10 9.33
C HIS A 108 -16.48 -12.96 9.15
N LEU A 109 -17.12 -12.86 7.98
CA LEU A 109 -18.33 -12.02 7.90
C LEU A 109 -19.25 -12.45 6.75
N GLU A 110 -19.85 -13.64 6.85
CA GLU A 110 -21.22 -13.93 6.34
C GLU A 110 -21.84 -15.05 7.20
N ARG A 111 -22.68 -14.65 8.16
CA ARG A 111 -23.90 -15.34 8.58
C ARG A 111 -25.00 -14.30 8.64
#